data_AF-A0A9X0F5H1-F1
#
_entry.id   AF-A0A9X0F5H1-F1
#
_cell.length_a   1.000
_cell.length_b   1.000
_cell.length_c   1.000
_cell.angle_alpha   90.00
_cell.angle_beta   90.00
_cell.angle_gamma   90.00
#
_symmetry.space_group_name_H-M   'P 1'
#
loop_
_entity.id
_entity.type
_entity.pdbx_description
1 polymer ?
#
loop_
_entity_poly.entity_id
_entity_poly.type
_entity_poly.pdbx_seq_one_letter_code
_entity_poly.pdbx_strand_id
1 'polypeptide(L)' 'MSQKEEYAASYEFGKTKVYVVAPEPKIQKDIDKILRAYYKAAWAIIDELQIKENIEE' A
#
# COMPACT_ATOMS: atom_id res chain seq x y z
N MET A 1 -13.33 -20.11 -25.72
CA MET A 1 -12.98 -18.68 -25.81
C MET A 1 -12.02 -18.40 -24.66
N SER A 2 -10.73 -18.26 -24.97
CA SER A 2 -9.64 -18.14 -23.98
C SER A 2 -9.81 -16.83 -23.21
N GLN A 3 -9.90 -16.93 -21.88
CA GLN A 3 -9.85 -15.75 -21.00
C GLN A 3 -8.47 -15.11 -21.20
N LYS A 4 -8.45 -13.86 -21.71
CA LYS A 4 -7.25 -13.03 -21.68
C LYS A 4 -7.05 -12.65 -20.22
N GLU A 5 -6.20 -13.37 -19.51
CA GLU A 5 -5.73 -12.94 -18.19
C GLU A 5 -5.06 -11.57 -18.36
N GLU A 6 -5.60 -10.55 -17.70
CA GLU A 6 -5.07 -9.18 -17.70
C GLU A 6 -3.78 -9.16 -16.87
N TYR A 7 -2.66 -9.49 -17.51
CA TYR A 7 -1.36 -9.45 -16.86
C TYR A 7 -0.93 -7.98 -16.66
N ALA A 8 -0.52 -7.65 -15.44
CA ALA A 8 -0.02 -6.32 -15.09
C ALA A 8 1.40 -6.07 -15.64
N ALA A 9 2.19 -7.13 -15.77
CA ALA A 9 3.47 -7.11 -16.46
C ALA A 9 3.80 -8.47 -17.04
N SER A 10 4.66 -8.51 -18.05
CA SER A 10 5.25 -9.75 -18.57
C SER A 10 6.74 -9.57 -18.80
N TYR A 11 7.53 -10.55 -18.40
CA TYR A 11 8.99 -10.56 -18.56
C TYR A 11 9.42 -11.79 -19.34
N GLU A 12 10.40 -11.65 -20.24
CA GLU A 12 10.98 -12.76 -20.99
C GLU A 12 12.45 -12.94 -20.61
N PHE A 13 12.80 -14.17 -20.22
CA PHE A 13 14.15 -14.59 -19.86
C PHE A 13 14.52 -15.80 -20.72
N GLY A 14 15.26 -15.56 -21.82
CA GLY A 14 15.62 -16.62 -22.76
C GLY A 14 14.39 -17.27 -23.40
N LYS A 15 14.06 -18.50 -23.01
CA LYS A 15 12.85 -19.23 -23.45
C LYS A 15 11.70 -19.17 -22.44
N THR A 16 11.91 -18.55 -21.29
CA THR A 16 10.92 -18.50 -20.20
C THR A 16 10.17 -17.18 -20.24
N LYS A 17 8.83 -17.24 -20.16
CA LYS A 17 7.96 -16.06 -20.08
C LYS A 17 7.25 -16.05 -18.73
N VAL A 18 7.45 -14.97 -17.98
CA VAL A 18 6.86 -14.74 -16.66
C VAL A 18 5.72 -13.75 -16.83
N TYR A 19 4.54 -14.10 -16.33
CA TYR A 19 3.39 -13.22 -16.31
C TYR A 19 3.11 -12.80 -14.87
N VAL A 20 3.08 -11.50 -14.63
CA VAL A 20 2.73 -10.92 -13.33
C VAL A 20 1.27 -10.54 -13.37
N VAL A 21 0.46 -11.17 -12.52
CA VAL A 21 -0.94 -10.84 -12.32
C VAL A 21 -1.03 -9.80 -11.22
N ALA A 22 -1.59 -8.62 -11.51
CA ALA A 22 -1.88 -7.67 -10.44
C ALA A 22 -3.00 -8.23 -9.56
N PRO A 23 -2.92 -8.03 -8.23
CA PRO A 23 -4.07 -8.30 -7.37
C PRO A 23 -5.24 -7.40 -7.77
N GLU A 24 -6.46 -7.85 -7.50
CA GLU A 24 -7.65 -7.05 -7.75
C GLU A 24 -7.55 -5.67 -7.09
N PRO A 25 -7.97 -4.60 -7.79
CA PRO A 25 -7.93 -3.26 -7.22
C PRO A 25 -8.81 -3.20 -5.97
N LYS A 26 -8.23 -2.72 -4.86
CA LYS A 26 -8.99 -2.49 -3.62
C LYS A 26 -10.05 -1.41 -3.86
N ILE A 27 -11.21 -1.59 -3.21
CA ILE A 27 -12.27 -0.58 -3.21
C ILE A 27 -11.75 0.67 -2.48
N GLN A 28 -12.06 1.87 -3.00
CA GLN A 28 -11.60 3.14 -2.42
C GLN A 28 -11.88 3.26 -0.92
N LYS A 29 -13.02 2.75 -0.45
CA LYS A 29 -13.41 2.74 0.97
C LYS A 29 -12.40 1.99 1.86
N ASP A 30 -11.85 0.89 1.37
CA ASP A 30 -10.85 0.11 2.13
C ASP A 30 -9.49 0.82 2.13
N ILE A 31 -9.14 1.46 1.02
CA ILE A 31 -7.94 2.30 0.93
C ILE A 31 -8.04 3.46 1.93
N ASP A 32 -9.17 4.16 1.96
CA ASP A 32 -9.40 5.28 2.88
C ASP A 32 -9.35 4.84 4.36
N LYS A 33 -9.84 3.64 4.67
CA LYS A 33 -9.75 3.07 6.02
C LYS A 33 -8.31 2.83 6.45
N ILE A 34 -7.48 2.30 5.55
CA ILE A 34 -6.05 2.08 5.78
C ILE A 34 -5.33 3.42 5.96
N LEU A 35 -5.60 4.41 5.09
CA LEU A 35 -5.01 5.75 5.18
C LEU A 35 -5.35 6.45 6.50
N ARG A 36 -6.60 6.38 6.94
CA ARG A 36 -7.02 6.94 8.24
C ARG A 36 -6.27 6.31 9.41
N ALA A 37 -6.00 5.00 9.36
CA ALA A 37 -5.23 4.33 10.40
C ALA A 37 -3.78 4.83 10.44
N TYR A 38 -3.14 4.99 9.27
CA TYR A 38 -1.80 5.58 9.19
C TYR A 38 -1.75 7.01 9.72
N TYR A 39 -2.69 7.86 9.32
CA TYR A 39 -2.75 9.24 9.82
C TYR A 39 -2.93 9.29 11.33
N LYS A 40 -3.81 8.46 11.88
CA LYS A 40 -4.02 8.40 13.33
C LYS A 40 -2.75 7.97 14.08
N ALA A 41 -2.03 6.98 13.56
CA ALA A 41 -0.77 6.54 14.15
C ALA A 41 0.31 7.63 14.05
N ALA A 42 0.43 8.30 12.91
CA ALA A 42 1.39 9.39 12.72
C ALA A 42 1.12 10.56 13.67
N TRP A 43 -0.14 10.98 13.80
CA TRP A 43 -0.52 12.04 14.73
C TRP A 43 -0.24 11.66 16.19
N ALA A 44 -0.56 10.44 16.61
CA ALA A 44 -0.25 9.99 17.96
C ALA A 44 1.25 10.06 18.27
N ILE A 45 2.11 9.69 17.31
CA ILE A 45 3.57 9.80 17.46
C ILE A 45 4.00 11.27 17.60
N ILE A 46 3.46 12.16 16.76
CA ILE A 46 3.78 13.59 16.81
C ILE A 46 3.35 14.18 18.16
N ASP A 47 2.14 13.89 18.61
CA ASP A 47 1.62 14.37 19.90
C ASP A 47 2.50 13.89 21.06
N GLU A 48 2.91 12.61 21.05
CA GLU A 48 3.82 12.07 22.07
C GLU A 48 5.19 12.74 22.07
N LEU A 49 5.74 13.06 20.88
CA LEU A 49 7.01 13.78 20.77
C LEU A 49 6.90 15.22 21.30
N GLN A 50 5.84 15.94 20.93
CA GLN A 50 5.61 17.30 21.40
C GLN A 50 5.38 17.37 22.91
N ILE A 51 4.69 16.40 23.50
CA ILE A 51 4.50 16.32 24.95
C ILE A 51 5.86 16.10 25.64
N LYS A 52 6.71 15.22 25.10
CA LYS A 52 8.04 14.99 25.67
C LYS A 52 8.93 16.22 25.60
N GLU A 53 8.96 16.91 24.46
CA GLU A 53 9.73 18.16 24.30
C GLU A 53 9.27 19.25 25.28
N ASN A 54 7.96 19.43 25.47
CA ASN A 54 7.43 20.44 26.40
C ASN A 54 7.63 20.12 27.90
N ILE A 55 8.00 18.90 28.27
CA ILE A 55 8.29 18.50 29.66
C ILE A 55 9.78 18.65 29.98
N GLU A 56 10.64 18.69 28.95
CA GLU A 56 12.10 18.81 29.08
C GLU A 56 12.60 20.27 29.04
N GLU A 57 11.71 21.26 28.79
CA GLU A 57 11.93 22.71 29.00
C GLU A 57 11.42 23.20 30.37
#